data_AF-A0A533V0J2-F1
#
_entry.id   AF-A0A533V0J2-F1
#
_cell.length_a   1.000
_cell.length_b   1.000
_cell.length_c   1.000
_cell.angle_alpha   90.00
_cell.angle_beta   90.00
_cell.angle_gamma   90.00
#
_symmetry.space_group_name_H-M   'P 1'
#
loop_
_entity.id
_entity.type
_entity.pdbx_description
1 polymer ?
#
loop_
_entity_poly.entity_id
_entity_poly.type
_entity_poly.pdbx_seq_one_letter_code
_entity_poly.pdbx_strand_id
1 'polypeptide(L)'
;MNKKQPVKTIFLLASMLTLTFGVLLHATDGQVYAAKSIWAGDTTMEQLVKKIDKGKASDDSMNWKDFKNSKIFKQEDSETKKCIEKRQDLSNNLADYEVLHCFKDSDYGYKS
;
A
#
# COMPACT_ATOMS: atom_id res chain seq x y z
N MET A 1 -59.87 59.64 -3.10
CA MET A 1 -60.18 58.34 -2.46
C MET A 1 -59.92 57.23 -3.47
N ASN A 2 -58.92 56.37 -3.25
CA ASN A 2 -58.97 54.96 -3.62
C ASN A 2 -57.85 54.17 -2.91
N LYS A 3 -58.14 52.88 -2.70
CA LYS A 3 -57.82 52.00 -1.56
C LYS A 3 -56.35 51.77 -1.19
N LYS A 4 -56.15 51.54 0.11
CA LYS A 4 -54.94 51.02 0.78
C LYS A 4 -54.92 49.48 0.82
N GLN A 5 -53.72 48.93 0.58
CA GLN A 5 -53.04 47.79 1.25
C GLN A 5 -53.46 46.32 0.97
N PRO A 6 -52.61 45.29 1.29
CA PRO A 6 -51.20 45.28 1.74
C PRO A 6 -50.25 44.33 0.96
N VAL A 7 -48.95 44.52 1.21
CA VAL A 7 -47.78 43.71 0.83
C VAL A 7 -47.91 42.24 1.25
N LYS A 8 -47.57 41.30 0.36
CA LYS A 8 -47.15 39.94 0.71
C LYS A 8 -45.79 39.63 0.07
N THR A 9 -44.77 39.75 0.92
CA THR A 9 -43.70 38.78 1.14
C THR A 9 -42.97 38.21 -0.08
N ILE A 10 -41.76 38.73 -0.28
CA ILE A 10 -40.61 38.11 -0.96
C ILE A 10 -40.45 36.63 -0.53
N PHE A 11 -40.58 35.70 -1.46
CA PHE A 11 -40.16 34.28 -1.39
C PHE A 11 -40.22 33.80 -2.86
N LEU A 12 -39.23 33.26 -3.58
CA LEU A 12 -37.86 32.74 -3.42
C LEU A 12 -37.26 32.77 -4.85
N LEU A 13 -36.00 33.16 -5.12
CA LEU A 13 -34.81 32.28 -5.22
C LEU A 13 -35.17 30.82 -5.61
N ALA A 14 -34.57 30.13 -6.55
CA ALA A 14 -33.50 30.36 -7.50
C ALA A 14 -33.62 29.19 -8.48
N SER A 15 -33.15 29.39 -9.70
CA SER A 15 -32.72 28.30 -10.57
C SER A 15 -31.84 27.32 -9.78
N MET A 16 -32.22 26.05 -9.69
CA MET A 16 -31.23 24.99 -9.49
C MET A 16 -31.71 23.70 -10.15
N LEU A 17 -31.12 23.48 -11.31
CA LEU A 17 -31.06 22.22 -12.01
C LEU A 17 -30.28 21.23 -11.12
N THR A 18 -30.94 20.55 -10.19
CA THR A 18 -30.29 19.46 -9.44
C THR A 18 -30.36 18.19 -10.26
N LEU A 19 -29.27 17.98 -11.01
CA LEU A 19 -28.86 16.71 -11.57
C LEU A 19 -29.08 15.58 -10.55
N THR A 20 -29.80 14.57 -10.98
CA THR A 20 -29.90 13.27 -10.34
C THR A 20 -28.52 12.69 -10.07
N PHE A 21 -28.13 12.59 -8.80
CA PHE A 21 -27.16 11.60 -8.35
C PHE A 21 -27.87 10.70 -7.35
N GLY A 22 -28.38 9.58 -7.88
CA GLY A 22 -28.80 8.46 -7.06
C GLY A 22 -27.58 7.97 -6.29
N VAL A 23 -27.50 8.28 -5.00
CA VAL A 23 -26.58 7.59 -4.11
C VAL A 23 -27.28 6.33 -3.64
N LEU A 24 -27.19 5.31 -4.48
CA LEU A 24 -27.37 3.94 -4.05
C LEU A 24 -26.16 3.60 -3.16
N LEU A 25 -26.31 3.82 -1.85
CA LEU A 25 -25.36 3.28 -0.88
C LEU A 25 -25.55 1.76 -0.84
N HIS A 26 -24.92 1.06 -1.79
CA HIS A 26 -24.43 -0.26 -1.47
C HIS A 26 -23.33 -0.05 -0.45
N ALA A 27 -23.58 -0.50 0.79
CA ALA A 27 -22.49 -0.86 1.67
C ALA A 27 -21.71 -1.94 0.92
N THR A 28 -20.67 -1.54 0.19
CA THR A 28 -19.68 -2.50 -0.28
C THR A 28 -18.99 -2.97 0.98
N ASP A 29 -19.33 -4.20 1.37
CA ASP A 29 -18.61 -4.98 2.36
C ASP A 29 -17.12 -4.72 2.20
N GLY A 30 -16.47 -4.42 3.33
CA GLY A 30 -15.10 -3.93 3.40
C GLY A 30 -14.16 -4.72 2.50
N GLN A 31 -13.75 -4.10 1.40
CA GLN A 31 -12.52 -4.47 0.72
C GLN A 31 -11.58 -3.29 0.88
N VAL A 32 -11.03 -3.18 2.09
CA VAL A 32 -9.66 -2.69 2.24
C VAL A 32 -8.83 -3.65 1.38
N TYR A 33 -8.52 -3.27 0.15
CA TYR A 33 -7.45 -3.93 -0.59
C TYR A 33 -6.20 -3.70 0.26
N ALA A 34 -5.91 -4.61 1.20
CA ALA A 34 -4.62 -4.66 1.84
C ALA A 34 -3.61 -4.66 0.68
N ALA A 35 -2.75 -3.63 0.64
CA ALA A 35 -1.76 -3.51 -0.42
C ALA A 35 -1.06 -4.86 -0.52
N LYS A 36 -1.25 -5.53 -1.66
CA LYS A 36 -0.73 -6.88 -1.87
C LYS A 36 0.79 -6.79 -1.69
N SER A 37 1.38 -7.61 -0.82
CA SER A 37 2.81 -7.54 -0.54
C SER A 37 3.64 -7.63 -1.83
N ILE A 38 4.82 -6.99 -1.87
CA ILE A 38 5.60 -6.90 -3.12
C ILE A 38 6.07 -8.26 -3.66
N TRP A 39 6.10 -9.27 -2.79
CA TRP A 39 6.44 -10.66 -3.12
C TRP A 39 5.24 -11.53 -3.48
N ALA A 40 4.02 -10.97 -3.49
CA ALA A 40 2.84 -11.78 -3.66
C ALA A 40 2.71 -12.30 -5.10
N GLY A 41 2.64 -13.62 -5.23
CA GLY A 41 2.69 -14.31 -6.51
C GLY A 41 4.10 -14.79 -6.90
N ASP A 42 5.13 -14.41 -6.15
CA ASP A 42 6.45 -14.98 -6.32
C ASP A 42 6.52 -16.36 -5.69
N THR A 43 7.28 -17.23 -6.35
CA THR A 43 7.57 -18.58 -5.91
C THR A 43 8.98 -18.72 -5.37
N THR A 44 9.90 -17.79 -5.66
CA THR A 44 11.29 -17.75 -5.17
C THR A 44 11.75 -16.34 -4.80
N MET A 45 12.76 -16.23 -3.93
CA MET A 45 13.39 -14.92 -3.64
C MET A 45 14.01 -14.33 -4.90
N GLU A 46 14.60 -15.17 -5.77
CA GLU A 46 15.17 -14.75 -7.05
C GLU A 46 14.15 -13.99 -7.92
N GLN A 47 12.87 -14.40 -7.92
CA GLN A 47 11.81 -13.69 -8.63
C GLN A 47 11.50 -12.33 -8.01
N LEU A 48 11.44 -12.27 -6.67
CA LEU A 48 11.25 -11.01 -5.94
C LEU A 48 12.38 -10.03 -6.26
N VAL A 49 13.64 -10.42 -6.04
CA VAL A 49 14.79 -9.54 -6.22
C VAL A 49 14.99 -9.12 -7.67
N LYS A 50 14.63 -9.96 -8.66
CA LYS A 50 14.59 -9.56 -10.08
C LYS A 50 13.56 -8.48 -10.36
N LYS A 51 12.43 -8.43 -9.64
CA LYS A 51 11.45 -7.33 -9.78
C LYS A 51 11.97 -6.06 -9.12
N ILE A 52 12.57 -6.17 -7.93
CA ILE A 52 13.17 -5.03 -7.21
C ILE A 52 14.27 -4.39 -8.07
N ASP A 53 15.22 -5.20 -8.57
CA ASP A 53 16.32 -4.75 -9.42
C ASP A 53 15.86 -4.05 -10.71
N LYS A 54 14.67 -4.41 -11.21
CA LYS A 54 14.03 -3.79 -12.38
C LYS A 54 13.10 -2.62 -12.04
N GLY A 55 12.98 -2.24 -10.77
CA GLY A 55 12.06 -1.21 -10.29
C GLY A 55 10.57 -1.57 -10.47
N LYS A 56 10.24 -2.86 -10.62
CA LYS A 56 8.86 -3.36 -10.80
C LYS A 56 8.15 -3.69 -9.48
N ALA A 57 8.91 -3.73 -8.40
CA ALA A 57 8.44 -3.93 -7.04
C ALA A 57 9.28 -3.00 -6.17
N SER A 58 8.64 -2.22 -5.30
CA SER A 58 9.36 -1.38 -4.35
C SER A 58 8.56 -1.21 -3.07
N ASP A 59 9.25 -1.34 -1.94
CA ASP A 59 8.72 -1.15 -0.59
C ASP A 59 9.87 -0.91 0.39
N ASP A 60 10.03 0.34 0.81
CA ASP A 60 11.05 0.74 1.78
C ASP A 60 10.70 0.34 3.22
N SER A 61 9.49 -0.20 3.47
CA SER A 61 9.01 -0.62 4.78
C SER A 61 8.22 -1.92 4.68
N MET A 62 8.91 -2.96 4.18
CA MET A 62 8.31 -4.28 4.05
C MET A 62 7.78 -4.77 5.40
N ASN A 63 6.56 -5.30 5.41
CA ASN A 63 6.03 -5.94 6.60
C ASN A 63 6.84 -7.20 6.93
N TRP A 64 7.78 -7.07 7.87
CA TRP A 64 8.69 -8.12 8.28
C TRP A 64 7.99 -9.40 8.73
N LYS A 65 6.93 -9.26 9.53
CA LYS A 65 6.21 -10.41 10.07
C LYS A 65 5.59 -11.25 8.95
N ASP A 66 5.00 -10.59 7.96
CA ASP A 66 4.39 -11.28 6.82
C ASP A 66 5.47 -11.83 5.88
N PHE A 67 6.56 -11.09 5.67
CA PHE A 67 7.67 -11.51 4.82
C PHE A 67 8.41 -12.73 5.38
N LYS A 68 8.79 -12.71 6.66
CA LYS A 68 9.44 -13.84 7.36
C LYS A 68 8.59 -15.11 7.32
N ASN A 69 7.26 -14.95 7.33
CA ASN A 69 6.33 -16.06 7.25
C ASN A 69 6.04 -16.54 5.81
N SER A 70 6.47 -15.79 4.80
CA SER A 70 6.27 -16.13 3.40
C SER A 70 7.00 -17.42 3.00
N LYS A 71 6.48 -18.10 1.98
CA LYS A 71 7.12 -19.27 1.39
C LYS A 71 8.52 -18.93 0.85
N ILE A 72 8.64 -17.78 0.18
CA ILE A 72 9.88 -17.38 -0.48
C ILE A 72 11.01 -17.11 0.50
N PHE A 73 10.71 -16.58 1.68
CA PHE A 73 11.70 -16.42 2.73
C PHE A 73 12.10 -17.77 3.32
N LYS A 74 11.14 -18.61 3.70
CA LYS A 74 11.41 -19.88 4.39
C LYS A 74 12.30 -20.84 3.59
N GLN A 75 12.11 -20.91 2.29
CA GLN A 75 12.85 -21.80 1.40
C GLN A 75 14.23 -21.27 1.00
N GLU A 76 14.52 -19.99 1.25
CA GLU A 76 15.81 -19.39 0.88
C GLU A 76 16.96 -19.99 1.70
N ASP A 77 18.18 -19.87 1.19
CA ASP A 77 19.38 -20.34 1.88
C ASP A 77 19.58 -19.65 3.25
N SER A 78 20.31 -20.30 4.15
CA SER A 78 20.47 -19.82 5.52
C SER A 78 21.23 -18.52 5.64
N GLU A 79 22.20 -18.26 4.75
CA GLU A 79 23.07 -17.09 4.85
C GLU A 79 22.33 -15.84 4.37
N THR A 80 21.60 -15.93 3.26
CA THR A 80 20.72 -14.86 2.79
C THR A 80 19.65 -14.52 3.85
N LYS A 81 19.02 -15.53 4.47
CA LYS A 81 18.03 -15.31 5.54
C LYS A 81 18.62 -14.57 6.73
N LYS A 82 19.80 -15.00 7.21
CA LYS A 82 20.49 -14.34 8.33
C LYS A 82 20.84 -12.89 8.01
N CYS A 83 21.30 -12.62 6.78
CA CYS A 83 21.56 -11.26 6.33
C CYS A 83 20.30 -10.39 6.42
N ILE A 84 19.18 -10.87 5.88
CA ILE A 84 17.90 -10.15 5.91
C ILE A 84 17.41 -9.93 7.35
N GLU A 85 17.49 -10.95 8.20
CA GLU A 85 17.12 -10.84 9.62
C GLU A 85 17.96 -9.79 10.34
N LYS A 86 19.28 -9.80 10.12
CA LYS A 86 20.18 -8.79 10.68
C LYS A 86 19.81 -7.39 10.21
N ARG A 87 19.42 -7.20 8.94
CA ARG A 87 19.01 -5.90 8.42
C ARG A 87 17.75 -5.39 9.08
N GLN A 88 16.72 -6.22 9.16
CA GLN A 88 15.52 -5.91 9.93
C GLN A 88 15.83 -5.55 11.38
N ASP A 89 16.71 -6.30 12.05
CA ASP A 89 17.01 -6.10 13.47
C ASP A 89 17.81 -4.80 13.71
N LEU A 90 18.70 -4.42 12.79
CA LEU A 90 19.53 -3.21 12.91
C LEU A 90 18.73 -1.91 12.76
N SER A 91 17.78 -1.88 11.84
CA SER A 91 16.98 -0.68 11.52
C SER A 91 15.58 -0.69 12.13
N ASN A 92 15.13 -1.84 12.66
CA ASN A 92 13.74 -2.13 12.97
C ASN A 92 12.80 -1.91 11.76
N ASN A 93 13.34 -1.99 10.54
CA ASN A 93 12.62 -1.77 9.28
C ASN A 93 13.35 -2.41 8.10
N LEU A 94 12.70 -3.33 7.38
CA LEU A 94 13.30 -3.98 6.23
C LEU A 94 12.91 -3.26 4.93
N ALA A 95 13.90 -2.74 4.21
CA ALA A 95 13.69 -2.22 2.87
C ALA A 95 13.95 -3.29 1.79
N ASP A 96 13.24 -3.19 0.68
CA ASP A 96 13.36 -4.08 -0.48
C ASP A 96 14.80 -4.19 -1.04
N TYR A 97 15.52 -3.08 -1.11
CA TYR A 97 16.90 -3.04 -1.61
C TYR A 97 17.85 -3.81 -0.69
N GLU A 98 17.56 -3.91 0.60
CA GLU A 98 18.36 -4.72 1.53
C GLU A 98 18.18 -6.21 1.25
N VAL A 99 16.96 -6.64 0.90
CA VAL A 99 16.69 -8.01 0.43
C VAL A 99 17.45 -8.30 -0.87
N LEU A 100 17.44 -7.36 -1.83
CA LEU A 100 18.22 -7.46 -3.07
C LEU A 100 19.72 -7.61 -2.79
N HIS A 101 20.26 -6.79 -1.88
CA HIS A 101 21.69 -6.84 -1.56
C HIS A 101 22.07 -8.11 -0.81
N CYS A 102 21.29 -8.54 0.20
CA CYS A 102 21.54 -9.79 0.90
C CYS A 102 21.50 -11.02 -0.03
N PHE A 103 20.63 -11.00 -1.04
CA PHE A 103 20.58 -12.07 -2.04
C PHE A 103 21.81 -12.07 -2.98
N LYS A 104 22.36 -10.89 -3.29
CA LYS A 104 23.55 -10.75 -4.15
C LYS A 104 24.86 -11.01 -3.39
N ASP A 105 24.93 -10.60 -2.12
CA ASP A 105 26.06 -10.78 -1.20
C ASP A 105 25.50 -11.00 0.21
N SER A 106 25.55 -12.23 0.70
CA SER A 106 25.07 -12.56 2.05
C SER A 106 25.90 -11.91 3.17
N ASP A 107 27.11 -11.42 2.86
CA ASP A 107 27.95 -10.65 3.79
C ASP A 107 27.63 -9.14 3.77
N TYR A 108 26.58 -8.73 3.05
CA TYR A 108 26.14 -7.35 2.96
C TYR A 108 25.91 -6.73 4.34
N GLY A 109 26.75 -5.77 4.74
CA GLY A 109 26.68 -5.11 6.06
C GLY A 109 27.62 -5.66 7.12
N TYR A 110 28.47 -6.60 6.75
CA TYR A 110 29.67 -6.94 7.51
C TYR A 110 30.92 -6.21 7.00
N LYS A 111 30.88 -5.75 5.75
CA LYS A 111 31.90 -4.88 5.15
C LYS A 111 31.53 -3.43 5.46
N SER A 112 32.07 -2.92 6.55
CA SER A 112 32.13 -1.48 6.88
C SER A 112 33.24 -0.80 6.10
#